data_AF-A0A1I4Q138-F1
#
_entry.id   AF-A0A1I4Q138-F1
#
_cell.length_a   1.000
_cell.length_b   1.000
_cell.length_c   1.000
_cell.angle_alpha   90.00
_cell.angle_beta   90.00
_cell.angle_gamma   90.00
#
_symmetry.space_group_name_H-M   'P 1'
#
loop_
_entity.id
_entity.type
_entity.pdbx_description
1 polymer ?
#
loop_
_entity_poly.entity_id
_entity_poly.type
_entity_poly.pdbx_seq_one_letter_code
_entity_poly.pdbx_strand_id
1 'polypeptide(L)'
;MENPLMFLKPILLISIAGISLIFAYWLGYKATGNIWVVTVASLTLLLILEPIVIYAMLKELPGRGALIGFFLGATGLIATVAL
;
A
#
# COMPACT_ATOMS: atom_id res chain seq x y z
N MET A 1 16.11 8.30 30.64
CA MET A 1 16.99 7.62 29.66
C MET A 1 16.08 6.87 28.71
N GLU A 2 15.86 7.43 27.52
CA GLU A 2 15.05 6.82 26.47
C GLU A 2 15.78 5.55 26.00
N ASN A 3 15.17 4.39 26.21
CA ASN A 3 15.79 3.11 25.89
C ASN A 3 15.81 2.96 24.35
N PRO A 4 16.98 2.98 23.67
CA PRO A 4 17.06 2.98 22.20
C PRO A 4 16.43 1.72 21.56
N LEU A 5 16.19 0.68 22.36
CA LEU A 5 15.48 -0.54 21.98
C LEU A 5 13.99 -0.33 21.62
N MET A 6 13.36 0.79 22.01
CA MET A 6 11.96 1.06 21.65
C MET A 6 11.75 1.29 20.14
N PHE A 7 12.75 1.82 19.45
CA PHE A 7 12.68 2.03 18.00
C PHE A 7 13.09 0.79 17.19
N LEU A 8 13.75 -0.18 17.82
CA LEU A 8 14.23 -1.38 17.13
C LEU A 8 13.07 -2.23 16.58
N LYS A 9 11.98 -2.38 17.35
CA LYS A 9 10.79 -3.14 16.93
C LYS A 9 10.13 -2.58 15.65
N PRO A 10 9.73 -1.29 15.59
CA PRO A 10 9.14 -0.73 14.36
C PRO A 10 10.13 -0.70 13.19
N ILE A 11 11.42 -0.48 13.43
CA ILE A 11 12.46 -0.54 12.37
C ILE A 11 12.54 -1.93 11.74
N LEU A 12 12.49 -2.98 12.56
CA LEU A 12 12.51 -4.37 12.08
C LEU A 12 11.24 -4.68 11.26
N LEU A 13 10.08 -4.25 11.74
CA LEU A 13 8.80 -4.43 11.03
C LEU A 13 8.80 -3.72 9.68
N ILE A 14 9.24 -2.46 9.61
CA ILE A 14 9.31 -1.70 8.35
C ILE A 14 10.30 -2.34 7.39
N SER A 15 11.46 -2.79 7.89
CA SER A 15 12.46 -3.48 7.06
C SER A 15 11.92 -4.79 6.48
N ILE A 16 11.25 -5.62 7.29
CA ILE A 16 10.65 -6.87 6.84
C ILE A 16 9.53 -6.59 5.82
N ALA A 17 8.68 -5.60 6.07
CA ALA A 17 7.63 -5.21 5.14
C ALA A 17 8.21 -4.70 3.80
N GLY A 18 9.27 -3.91 3.85
CA GLY A 18 9.96 -3.41 2.66
C GLY A 18 10.59 -4.53 1.83
N ILE A 19 11.28 -5.49 2.47
CA ILE A 19 11.86 -6.64 1.77
C ILE A 19 10.74 -7.50 1.15
N SER A 20 9.66 -7.74 1.89
CA SER A 20 8.50 -8.49 1.39
C SER A 20 7.86 -7.81 0.18
N LEU A 21 7.76 -6.48 0.19
CA LEU A 21 7.23 -5.70 -0.93
C LEU A 21 8.11 -5.84 -2.16
N ILE A 22 9.43 -5.69 -2.04
CA ILE A 22 10.37 -5.85 -3.15
C ILE A 22 10.27 -7.27 -3.73
N PHE A 23 10.17 -8.29 -2.87
CA PHE A 23 10.04 -9.67 -3.31
C PHE A 23 8.71 -9.92 -4.06
N ALA A 24 7.61 -9.33 -3.59
CA ALA A 24 6.32 -9.39 -4.27
C ALA A 24 6.38 -8.72 -5.66
N TYR A 25 7.06 -7.58 -5.77
CA TYR A 25 7.26 -6.91 -7.06
C TYR A 25 8.08 -7.76 -8.04
N TRP A 26 9.17 -8.36 -7.54
CA TRP A 26 10.02 -9.22 -8.34
C TRP A 26 9.31 -10.50 -8.80
N LEU A 27 8.60 -11.17 -7.88
CA LEU A 27 7.84 -12.38 -8.20
C LEU A 27 6.68 -12.08 -9.17
N GLY A 28 5.96 -10.97 -8.92
CA GLY A 28 4.93 -10.48 -9.82
C GLY A 28 5.48 -10.23 -11.21
N TYR A 29 6.65 -9.56 -11.31
CA TYR A 29 7.28 -9.27 -12.59
C TYR A 29 7.71 -10.54 -13.32
N LYS A 30 8.23 -11.53 -12.60
CA LYS A 30 8.59 -12.83 -13.18
C LYS A 30 7.37 -13.59 -13.69
N ALA A 31 6.21 -13.47 -13.02
CA ALA A 31 4.99 -14.18 -13.39
C ALA A 31 4.24 -13.53 -14.57
N THR A 32 4.17 -12.20 -14.62
CA THR A 32 3.43 -11.47 -15.68
C THR A 32 4.31 -10.99 -16.82
N GLY A 33 5.63 -10.90 -16.62
CA GLY A 33 6.56 -10.30 -17.58
C GLY A 33 6.39 -8.78 -17.76
N ASN A 34 5.46 -8.16 -17.02
CA ASN A 34 5.13 -6.75 -17.15
C ASN A 34 5.02 -6.09 -15.77
N ILE A 35 5.91 -5.14 -15.50
CA ILE A 35 5.97 -4.42 -14.23
C ILE A 35 4.76 -3.52 -13.99
N TRP A 36 4.09 -3.07 -15.06
CA TRP A 36 2.90 -2.25 -14.96
C TRP A 36 1.74 -3.01 -14.31
N VAL A 37 1.53 -4.28 -14.68
CA VAL A 37 0.48 -5.12 -14.08
C VAL A 37 0.71 -5.28 -12.58
N VAL A 38 1.96 -5.51 -12.19
CA VAL A 38 2.38 -5.67 -10.79
C VAL A 38 2.18 -4.37 -10.01
N THR A 39 2.55 -3.25 -10.61
CA THR A 39 2.39 -1.92 -10.02
C THR A 39 0.92 -1.57 -9.84
N VAL A 40 0.08 -1.86 -10.82
CA VAL A 40 -1.37 -1.64 -10.75
C VAL A 40 -2.00 -2.53 -9.68
N ALA A 41 -1.64 -3.80 -9.60
CA ALA A 41 -2.11 -4.69 -8.53
C ALA A 41 -1.71 -4.18 -7.14
N SER A 42 -0.46 -3.74 -6.99
CA SER A 42 0.05 -3.14 -5.75
C SER A 42 -0.69 -1.86 -5.36
N LEU A 43 -0.87 -0.93 -6.31
CA LEU A 43 -1.61 0.31 -6.09
C LEU A 43 -3.09 0.05 -5.75
N THR A 44 -3.71 -0.95 -6.38
CA THR A 44 -5.10 -1.35 -6.08
C THR A 44 -5.20 -1.84 -4.65
N LEU A 45 -4.27 -2.73 -4.26
CA LEU A 45 -4.22 -3.26 -2.92
C LEU A 45 -4.01 -2.14 -1.90
N LEU A 46 -3.10 -1.21 -2.18
CA LEU A 46 -2.79 -0.08 -1.31
C LEU A 46 -4.01 0.84 -1.15
N LEU A 47 -4.69 1.17 -2.25
CA LEU A 47 -5.91 1.99 -2.24
C LEU A 47 -7.00 1.38 -1.35
N ILE A 48 -7.17 0.06 -1.34
CA ILE A 48 -8.16 -0.63 -0.50
C ILE A 48 -7.67 -0.81 0.94
N LEU A 49 -6.40 -1.17 1.12
CA LEU A 49 -5.84 -1.54 2.41
C LEU A 49 -5.61 -0.32 3.31
N GLU A 50 -5.17 0.81 2.76
CA GLU A 50 -4.97 2.06 3.52
C GLU A 50 -6.20 2.48 4.34
N PRO A 51 -7.41 2.66 3.76
CA PRO A 51 -8.58 3.08 4.52
C PRO A 51 -8.99 2.03 5.57
N ILE A 52 -8.76 0.74 5.32
CA ILE A 52 -9.03 -0.33 6.29
C ILE A 52 -8.07 -0.21 7.49
N VAL A 53 -6.78 -0.02 7.23
CA VAL A 53 -5.75 0.12 8.28
C VAL A 53 -5.97 1.40 9.08
N ILE A 54 -6.24 2.52 8.42
CA ILE A 54 -6.56 3.80 9.07
C ILE A 54 -7.78 3.64 9.98
N TYR A 55 -8.85 3.02 9.48
CA TYR A 55 -10.04 2.75 10.28
C TYR A 55 -9.75 1.82 11.46
N ALA A 56 -8.94 0.78 11.28
CA ALA A 56 -8.57 -0.14 12.36
C ALA A 56 -7.72 0.52 13.46
N MET A 57 -6.81 1.42 13.07
CA MET A 57 -5.88 2.08 14.01
C MET A 57 -6.51 3.28 14.71
N LEU A 58 -7.22 4.13 13.96
CA LEU A 58 -7.71 5.42 14.44
C LEU A 58 -9.22 5.42 14.73
N LYS A 59 -9.97 4.42 14.23
CA LYS A 59 -11.45 4.36 14.29
C LYS A 59 -12.15 5.58 13.71
N GLU A 60 -11.47 6.33 12.85
CA GLU A 60 -12.00 7.49 12.16
C GLU A 60 -12.42 7.11 10.73
N LEU A 61 -13.57 7.64 10.31
CA LEU A 61 -14.04 7.50 8.93
C LEU A 61 -13.36 8.58 8.05
N PRO A 62 -13.08 8.27 6.78
CA PRO A 62 -12.46 9.22 5.88
C PRO A 62 -13.35 10.46 5.72
N GLY A 63 -12.76 11.64 5.96
CA GLY A 63 -13.42 12.91 5.72
C GLY A 63 -13.77 13.12 4.25
N ARG A 64 -14.63 14.09 3.96
CA ARG A 64 -15.13 14.37 2.59
C ARG A 64 -14.02 14.53 1.54
N GLY A 65 -12.89 15.15 1.89
CA GLY A 65 -11.74 15.31 0.98
C GLY A 65 -11.02 13.99 0.67
N ALA A 66 -10.84 13.13 1.68
CA ALA A 66 -10.22 11.81 1.50
C ALA A 66 -11.09 10.88 0.63
N LEU A 67 -12.42 10.98 0.75
CA LEU A 67 -13.34 10.25 -0.12
C LEU A 67 -13.20 10.65 -1.59
N ILE A 68 -13.10 11.95 -1.89
CA ILE A 68 -12.89 12.44 -3.27
C ILE A 68 -11.54 11.95 -3.81
N GLY A 69 -10.48 12.03 -3.01
CA GLY A 69 -9.17 11.49 -3.37
C GLY A 69 -9.20 9.99 -3.64
N PHE A 70 -9.93 9.22 -2.83
CA PHE A 70 -10.12 7.79 -3.03
C PHE A 70 -10.84 7.47 -4.35
N PHE A 71 -11.94 8.16 -4.66
CA PHE A 71 -12.64 7.96 -5.93
C PHE A 71 -11.78 8.35 -7.13
N LEU A 72 -11.05 9.47 -7.06
CA LEU A 72 -10.12 9.87 -8.11
C LEU A 72 -9.01 8.82 -8.30
N GLY A 73 -8.42 8.32 -7.21
CA GLY A 73 -7.44 7.22 -7.24
C GLY A 73 -8.00 5.94 -7.86
N ALA A 74 -9.23 5.55 -7.48
CA ALA A 74 -9.92 4.39 -8.05
C ALA A 74 -10.15 4.55 -9.55
N THR A 75 -10.61 5.73 -10.01
CA THR A 75 -10.83 5.99 -11.44
C THR A 75 -9.53 6.01 -12.24
N GLY A 76 -8.45 6.61 -11.72
CA GLY A 76 -7.13 6.60 -12.36
C GLY A 76 -6.55 5.19 -12.46
N LEU A 77 -6.81 4.36 -11.45
CA LEU A 77 -6.40 2.96 -11.47
C LEU A 77 -7.19 2.15 -12.50
N ILE A 78 -8.51 2.32 -12.58
CA ILE A 78 -9.35 1.70 -13.62
C ILE A 78 -8.87 2.11 -15.02
N ALA A 79 -8.54 3.38 -15.22
CA ALA A 79 -8.01 3.87 -16.49
C ALA A 79 -6.67 3.20 -16.88
N THR A 80 -5.86 2.80 -15.89
CA THR A 80 -4.57 2.12 -16.13
C THR A 80 -4.75 0.62 -16.41
N VAL A 81 -5.80 -0.01 -15.89
CA VAL A 81 -6.12 -1.43 -16.18
C VAL A 81 -6.83 -1.59 -17.52
N ALA A 82 -7.72 -0.65 -17.86
CA ALA A 82 -8.62 -0.76 -19.00
C ALA A 82 -8.00 -0.33 -20.35
N LEU A 83 -6.80 0.24 -20.35
CA LEU A 83 -6.13 0.86 -21.50
C LEU A 83 -4.75 0.25 -21.72
#